data_AF-A0A947YM54-F1
#
_entry.id   AF-A0A947YM54-F1
#
_cell.length_a   1.000
_cell.length_b   1.000
_cell.length_c   1.000
_cell.angle_alpha   90.00
_cell.angle_beta   90.00
_cell.angle_gamma   90.00
#
_symmetry.space_group_name_H-M   'P 1'
#
loop_
_entity.id
_entity.type
_entity.pdbx_description
1 polymer ?
#
loop_
_entity_poly.entity_id
_entity_poly.type
_entity_poly.pdbx_seq_one_letter_code
_entity_poly.pdbx_strand_id
1 'polypeptide(L)'
;MPTKDRWFYFIRQLPPGAGVIVTARGASMRPTIRSGEQVRVQRVLLSCVSRRQMAVYFSPVHRTLVIHRIIKINHFGKQITFQTKGDAVVRPDPWIVEEEDFIGIATEVKRGGRWIPLGRKKQFFPQISAYKFFDVLFTLFRRKEVCLGKALYYR
;
A
#
# COMPACT_ATOMS: atom_id res chain seq x y z
N MET A 1 -16.48 -16.87 -12.95
CA MET A 1 -15.27 -16.02 -13.14
C MET A 1 -14.61 -15.87 -11.78
N PRO A 2 -13.29 -16.04 -11.62
CA PRO A 2 -12.65 -15.80 -10.32
C PRO A 2 -12.75 -14.30 -10.04
N THR A 3 -13.54 -13.95 -9.05
CA THR A 3 -13.83 -12.58 -8.62
C THR A 3 -12.82 -12.18 -7.55
N LYS A 4 -12.85 -10.92 -7.12
CA LYS A 4 -12.20 -10.53 -5.86
C LYS A 4 -12.73 -11.44 -4.76
N ASP A 5 -11.87 -12.30 -4.23
CA ASP A 5 -12.28 -13.27 -3.22
C ASP A 5 -12.57 -12.58 -1.88
N ARG A 6 -13.26 -13.29 -0.97
CA ARG A 6 -13.64 -12.78 0.36
C ARG A 6 -12.47 -12.12 1.12
N TRP A 7 -11.26 -12.65 0.98
CA TRP A 7 -10.06 -12.11 1.61
C TRP A 7 -9.66 -10.73 1.08
N PHE A 8 -9.86 -10.45 -0.20
CA PHE A 8 -9.58 -9.13 -0.78
C PHE A 8 -10.44 -8.06 -0.10
N TYR A 9 -11.74 -8.30 -0.01
CA TYR A 9 -12.68 -7.37 0.61
C TYR A 9 -12.43 -7.22 2.11
N PHE A 10 -12.13 -8.32 2.81
CA PHE A 10 -11.77 -8.27 4.22
C PHE A 10 -10.59 -7.32 4.49
N ILE A 11 -9.49 -7.42 3.73
CA ILE A 11 -8.32 -6.56 3.94
C ILE A 11 -8.66 -5.10 3.62
N ARG A 12 -9.49 -4.82 2.60
CA ARG A 12 -9.88 -3.45 2.25
C ARG A 12 -10.75 -2.77 3.31
N GLN A 13 -11.52 -3.54 4.07
CA GLN A 13 -12.36 -3.06 5.18
C GLN A 13 -11.58 -2.74 6.44
N LEU A 14 -10.30 -3.15 6.54
CA LEU A 14 -9.47 -2.79 7.68
C LEU A 14 -9.27 -1.27 7.75
N PRO A 15 -9.21 -0.68 8.97
CA PRO A 15 -8.95 0.74 9.12
C PRO A 15 -7.53 1.09 8.63
N PRO A 16 -7.30 2.33 8.15
CA PRO A 16 -5.94 2.81 7.87
C PRO A 16 -5.02 2.60 9.08
N GLY A 17 -3.81 2.13 8.83
CA GLY A 17 -2.84 1.78 9.87
C GLY A 17 -2.84 0.29 10.23
N ALA A 18 -3.96 -0.42 10.07
CA ALA A 18 -4.00 -1.87 10.26
C ALA A 18 -3.13 -2.60 9.22
N GLY A 19 -2.64 -3.78 9.59
CA GLY A 19 -1.77 -4.55 8.71
C GLY A 19 -2.04 -6.05 8.78
N VAL A 20 -1.66 -6.73 7.69
CA VAL A 20 -1.70 -8.18 7.55
C VAL A 20 -0.33 -8.68 7.14
N ILE A 21 -0.05 -9.95 7.42
CA ILE A 21 1.18 -10.61 6.96
C ILE A 21 0.80 -11.53 5.80
N VAL A 22 1.51 -11.38 4.69
CA VAL A 22 1.33 -12.24 3.50
C VAL A 22 2.64 -12.94 3.18
N THR A 23 2.56 -14.12 2.57
CA THR A 23 3.76 -14.83 2.08
C THR A 23 3.97 -14.47 0.61
N ALA A 24 5.13 -13.90 0.30
CA ALA A 24 5.49 -13.55 -1.07
C ALA A 24 5.70 -14.81 -1.91
N ARG A 25 5.19 -14.77 -3.15
CA ARG A 25 5.39 -15.83 -4.16
C ARG A 25 5.97 -15.21 -5.43
N GLY A 26 6.85 -15.96 -6.10
CA GLY A 26 7.45 -15.54 -7.37
C GLY A 26 8.74 -14.74 -7.22
N ALA A 27 9.22 -14.19 -8.34
CA ALA A 27 10.54 -13.58 -8.45
C ALA A 27 10.53 -12.11 -8.94
N SER A 28 9.36 -11.54 -9.26
CA SER A 28 9.25 -10.21 -9.86
C SER A 28 9.81 -9.09 -8.99
N MET A 29 9.80 -9.27 -7.67
CA MET A 29 10.33 -8.31 -6.69
C MET A 29 11.74 -8.62 -6.21
N ARG A 30 12.46 -9.58 -6.82
CA ARG A 30 13.87 -9.80 -6.49
C ARG A 30 14.70 -8.58 -6.93
N PRO A 31 15.75 -8.18 -6.18
CA PRO A 31 16.24 -8.77 -4.94
C PRO A 31 15.52 -8.27 -3.66
N THR A 32 14.61 -7.30 -3.76
CA THR A 32 13.97 -6.62 -2.63
C THR A 32 13.16 -7.57 -1.76
N ILE A 33 12.25 -8.34 -2.37
CA ILE A 33 11.43 -9.37 -1.73
C ILE A 33 11.70 -10.70 -2.44
N ARG A 34 11.97 -11.75 -1.66
CA ARG A 34 12.24 -13.10 -2.17
C ARG A 34 11.03 -13.99 -1.94
N SER A 35 10.80 -14.94 -2.85
CA SER A 35 9.77 -15.98 -2.68
C SER A 35 9.92 -16.69 -1.34
N GLY A 36 8.82 -16.91 -0.64
CA GLY A 36 8.77 -17.52 0.69
C GLY A 36 8.95 -16.55 1.86
N GLU A 37 9.35 -15.29 1.61
CA GLU A 37 9.45 -14.29 2.67
C GLU A 37 8.07 -13.80 3.12
N GLN A 38 7.94 -13.52 4.41
CA GLN A 38 6.74 -12.87 4.96
C GLN A 38 6.85 -11.36 4.76
N VAL A 39 5.78 -10.74 4.28
CA VAL A 39 5.70 -9.31 4.00
C VAL A 39 4.58 -8.72 4.84
N ARG A 40 4.88 -7.65 5.58
CA ARG A 40 3.87 -6.86 6.27
C ARG A 40 3.25 -5.88 5.27
N VAL A 41 1.94 -5.98 5.10
CA VAL A 41 1.14 -5.10 4.26
C VAL A 41 0.30 -4.22 5.16
N GLN A 42 0.39 -2.91 4.97
CA GLN A 42 -0.36 -1.93 5.75
C GLN A 42 -1.42 -1.25 4.90
N ARG A 43 -2.64 -1.15 5.43
CA ARG A 43 -3.71 -0.37 4.83
C ARG A 43 -3.41 1.11 4.99
N VAL A 44 -3.39 1.84 3.89
CA VAL A 44 -3.12 3.29 3.87
C VAL A 44 -4.11 4.00 2.95
N LEU A 45 -4.41 5.26 3.23
CA LEU A 45 -5.16 6.10 2.30
C LEU A 45 -4.35 6.32 1.01
N LEU A 46 -5.01 6.31 -0.15
CA LEU A 46 -4.33 6.51 -1.43
C LEU A 46 -3.56 7.85 -1.50
N SER A 47 -4.08 8.89 -0.85
CA SER A 47 -3.44 10.20 -0.75
C SER A 47 -2.12 10.20 0.04
N CYS A 48 -1.87 9.18 0.87
CA CYS A 48 -0.61 9.01 1.60
C CYS A 48 0.45 8.27 0.77
N VAL A 49 0.01 7.56 -0.28
CA VAL A 49 0.88 6.74 -1.12
C VAL A 49 1.85 7.62 -1.90
N SER A 50 3.08 7.16 -2.00
CA SER A 50 4.22 7.90 -2.54
C SER A 50 4.98 7.07 -3.56
N ARG A 51 5.57 7.75 -4.54
CA ARG A 51 6.44 7.11 -5.54
C ARG A 51 7.55 6.30 -4.83
N ARG A 52 7.93 5.17 -5.42
CA ARG A 52 8.90 4.18 -4.92
C ARG A 52 8.43 3.29 -3.77
N GLN A 53 7.26 3.54 -3.15
CA GLN A 53 6.63 2.55 -2.27
C GLN A 53 6.19 1.33 -3.08
N MET A 54 5.97 0.21 -2.39
CA MET A 54 5.52 -1.04 -2.99
C MET A 54 4.01 -1.16 -2.78
N ALA A 55 3.24 -1.00 -3.85
CA ALA A 55 1.80 -1.18 -3.82
C ALA A 55 1.47 -2.67 -3.75
N VAL A 56 0.51 -3.01 -2.90
CA VAL A 56 -0.18 -4.29 -2.91
C VAL A 56 -1.56 -4.05 -3.50
N TYR A 57 -1.87 -4.75 -4.58
CA TYR A 57 -3.12 -4.58 -5.32
C TYR A 57 -3.56 -5.90 -5.95
N PHE A 58 -4.82 -5.98 -6.33
CA PHE A 58 -5.33 -7.08 -7.13
C PHE A 58 -5.08 -6.80 -8.62
N SER A 59 -4.33 -7.66 -9.30
CA SER A 59 -4.16 -7.55 -10.75
C SER A 59 -5.39 -8.12 -11.46
N PRO A 60 -6.13 -7.34 -12.26
CA PRO A 60 -7.25 -7.88 -13.04
C PRO A 60 -6.77 -8.86 -14.12
N VAL A 61 -5.51 -8.71 -14.58
CA VAL A 61 -4.89 -9.57 -15.59
C VAL A 61 -4.49 -10.92 -14.99
N HIS A 62 -3.76 -10.92 -13.87
CA HIS A 62 -3.29 -12.15 -13.24
C HIS A 62 -4.29 -12.78 -12.27
N ARG A 63 -5.39 -12.08 -11.98
CA ARG A 63 -6.45 -12.51 -11.05
C ARG A 63 -5.91 -12.91 -9.68
N THR A 64 -4.94 -12.16 -9.18
CA THR A 64 -4.27 -12.44 -7.90
C THR A 64 -3.69 -11.17 -7.30
N LEU A 65 -3.27 -11.25 -6.04
CA LEU A 65 -2.55 -10.19 -5.36
C LEU A 65 -1.14 -10.06 -5.91
N VAL A 66 -0.78 -8.83 -6.26
CA VAL A 66 0.54 -8.46 -6.78
C VAL A 66 1.14 -7.40 -5.87
N ILE A 67 2.44 -7.55 -5.58
CA ILE A 67 3.24 -6.55 -4.89
C ILE A 67 4.24 -6.02 -5.90
N HIS A 68 4.11 -4.78 -6.35
CA HIS A 68 5.07 -4.13 -7.27
C HIS A 68 5.39 -2.70 -6.83
N ARG A 69 6.53 -2.17 -7.29
CA ARG A 69 6.97 -0.82 -6.95
C ARG A 69 6.22 0.22 -7.78
N ILE A 70 5.73 1.25 -7.12
CA ILE A 70 5.10 2.41 -7.76
C ILE A 70 6.20 3.23 -8.44
N ILE A 71 6.15 3.31 -9.77
CA ILE A 71 7.08 4.11 -10.57
C ILE A 71 6.49 5.46 -10.99
N LYS A 72 5.16 5.55 -11.06
CA LYS A 72 4.42 6.77 -11.41
C LYS A 72 3.10 6.83 -10.63
N ILE A 73 2.72 8.05 -10.23
CA ILE A 73 1.41 8.37 -9.67
C ILE A 73 0.79 9.41 -10.60
N ASN A 74 -0.43 9.17 -11.07
CA ASN A 74 -1.18 10.14 -11.86
C ASN A 74 -2.38 10.64 -11.05
N HIS A 75 -2.69 11.93 -11.22
CA HIS A 75 -3.82 12.58 -10.58
C HIS A 75 -4.74 13.12 -11.67
N PHE A 76 -5.94 12.56 -11.79
CA PHE A 76 -6.97 13.01 -12.72
C PHE A 76 -8.19 13.48 -11.91
N GLY A 77 -8.21 14.77 -11.58
CA GLY A 77 -9.20 15.33 -10.68
C GLY A 77 -9.14 14.71 -9.29
N LYS A 78 -10.15 13.92 -8.92
CA LYS A 78 -10.21 13.16 -7.66
C LYS A 78 -9.64 11.75 -7.76
N GLN A 79 -9.40 11.25 -8.97
CA GLN A 79 -8.90 9.91 -9.20
C GLN A 79 -7.38 9.88 -9.05
N ILE A 80 -6.88 8.93 -8.26
CA ILE A 80 -5.45 8.64 -8.11
C ILE A 80 -5.20 7.27 -8.72
N THR A 81 -4.27 7.20 -9.66
CA THR A 81 -3.86 5.94 -10.27
C THR A 81 -2.37 5.73 -10.21
N PHE A 82 -1.95 4.47 -10.22
CA PHE A 82 -0.54 4.08 -10.13
C PHE A 82 -0.09 3.31 -11.35
N GLN A 83 1.13 3.61 -11.81
CA GLN A 83 1.88 2.70 -12.66
C GLN A 83 2.89 1.96 -11.81
N THR A 84 2.88 0.65 -11.89
CA THR A 84 3.72 -0.25 -11.09
C THR A 84 4.71 -1.00 -11.95
N LYS A 85 5.73 -1.55 -11.30
CA LYS A 85 6.76 -2.37 -11.92
C LYS A 85 7.41 -3.29 -10.89
N GLY A 86 7.60 -4.56 -11.23
CA GLY A 86 8.44 -5.47 -10.44
C GLY A 86 9.92 -5.07 -10.50
N ASP A 87 10.63 -5.13 -9.38
CA ASP A 87 12.04 -4.72 -9.31
C ASP A 87 12.98 -5.53 -10.24
N ALA A 88 12.67 -6.81 -10.48
CA ALA A 88 13.39 -7.68 -11.40
C ALA A 88 12.90 -7.58 -12.85
N VAL A 89 11.77 -6.91 -13.10
CA VAL A 89 11.14 -6.82 -14.42
C VAL A 89 11.76 -5.66 -15.19
N VAL A 90 11.93 -5.78 -16.51
CA VAL A 90 12.54 -4.70 -17.33
C VAL A 90 11.53 -3.60 -17.64
N ARG A 91 10.31 -3.97 -18.03
CA ARG A 91 9.26 -3.04 -18.45
C ARG A 91 8.28 -2.78 -17.30
N PRO A 92 7.65 -1.59 -17.24
CA PRO A 92 6.49 -1.36 -16.38
C PRO A 92 5.37 -2.35 -16.64
N ASP A 93 4.50 -2.52 -15.65
CA ASP A 93 3.26 -3.26 -15.85
C ASP A 93 2.41 -2.55 -16.92
N PRO A 94 1.80 -3.30 -17.85
CA PRO A 94 1.01 -2.70 -18.93
C PRO A 94 -0.35 -2.17 -18.47
N TRP A 95 -0.79 -2.49 -17.25
CA TRP A 95 -2.03 -1.99 -16.65
C TRP A 95 -1.77 -0.88 -15.64
N ILE A 96 -2.81 -0.10 -15.39
CA ILE A 96 -2.85 0.93 -14.36
C ILE A 96 -3.57 0.38 -13.14
N VAL A 97 -3.07 0.69 -11.94
CA VAL A 97 -3.71 0.32 -10.68
C VAL A 97 -4.63 1.45 -10.24
N GLU A 98 -5.92 1.14 -10.13
CA GLU A 98 -6.95 2.05 -9.64
C GLU A 98 -7.24 1.84 -8.16
N GLU A 99 -8.03 2.73 -7.57
CA GLU A 99 -8.39 2.69 -6.14
C GLU A 99 -9.15 1.41 -5.77
N GLU A 100 -9.93 0.89 -6.70
CA GLU A 100 -10.76 -0.29 -6.52
C GLU A 100 -9.93 -1.57 -6.40
N ASP A 101 -8.71 -1.57 -6.90
CA ASP A 101 -7.78 -2.70 -6.89
C ASP A 101 -6.69 -2.56 -5.82
N PHE A 102 -6.46 -1.34 -5.32
CA PHE A 102 -5.47 -1.05 -4.30
C PHE A 102 -5.88 -1.60 -2.92
N ILE A 103 -4.92 -2.25 -2.25
CA ILE A 103 -5.10 -2.83 -0.91
C ILE A 103 -4.29 -2.06 0.12
N GLY A 104 -3.04 -1.75 -0.18
CA GLY A 104 -2.14 -1.13 0.77
C GLY A 104 -0.71 -1.08 0.27
N ILE A 105 0.23 -0.86 1.19
CA ILE A 105 1.65 -0.84 0.89
C ILE A 105 2.40 -1.93 1.64
N ALA A 106 3.39 -2.54 0.99
CA ALA A 106 4.34 -3.41 1.67
C ALA A 106 5.36 -2.55 2.44
N THR A 107 5.45 -2.76 3.75
CA THR A 107 6.22 -1.92 4.67
C THR A 107 7.47 -2.59 5.21
N GLU A 108 7.43 -3.91 5.41
CA GLU A 108 8.54 -4.69 5.94
C GLU A 108 8.55 -6.10 5.35
N VAL A 109 9.75 -6.71 5.29
CA VAL A 109 9.93 -8.11 4.90
C VAL A 109 10.69 -8.85 6.00
N LYS A 110 10.27 -10.09 6.31
CA LYS A 110 10.97 -10.95 7.26
C LYS A 110 12.03 -11.78 6.54
N ARG A 111 13.30 -11.57 6.87
CA ARG A 111 14.46 -12.28 6.31
C ARG A 111 15.43 -12.64 7.42
N GLY A 112 15.83 -13.91 7.50
CA GLY A 112 16.72 -14.39 8.58
C GLY A 112 16.16 -14.12 9.98
N GLY A 113 14.84 -14.26 10.15
CA GLY A 113 14.15 -14.02 11.42
C GLY A 113 13.89 -12.55 11.77
N ARG A 114 14.47 -11.58 11.03
CA ARG A 114 14.35 -10.15 11.32
C ARG A 114 13.40 -9.44 10.35
N TRP A 115 12.65 -8.46 10.85
CA TRP A 115 11.87 -7.54 10.02
C TRP A 115 12.78 -6.44 9.46
N ILE A 116 12.80 -6.34 8.13
CA ILE A 116 13.60 -5.37 7.39
C ILE A 116 12.64 -4.37 6.73
N PRO A 117 12.75 -3.07 7.03
CA PRO A 117 11.94 -2.04 6.40
C PRO A 117 12.11 -2.00 4.88
N LEU A 118 10.98 -1.88 4.19
CA LEU A 118 10.87 -1.78 2.75
C LEU A 118 10.69 -0.31 2.35
N GLY A 119 11.72 0.29 1.74
CA GLY A 119 11.74 1.72 1.37
C GLY A 119 12.53 2.59 2.36
N ARG A 120 12.57 3.91 2.12
CA ARG A 120 13.27 4.84 3.03
C ARG A 120 12.46 4.99 4.33
N LYS A 121 13.12 4.89 5.48
CA LYS A 121 12.52 5.18 6.79
C LYS A 121 11.93 6.60 6.78
N LYS A 122 10.60 6.69 6.97
CA LYS A 122 9.80 7.78 7.56
C LYS A 122 8.47 7.95 6.83
N GLN A 123 7.46 7.24 7.30
CA GLN A 123 6.08 7.74 7.41
C GLN A 123 5.57 7.13 8.71
N PHE A 124 5.66 7.91 9.78
CA PHE A 124 5.07 7.59 11.07
C PHE A 124 3.56 7.63 10.84
N PHE A 125 2.92 6.47 10.72
CA PHE A 125 1.46 6.39 10.78
C PHE A 125 1.10 6.43 12.26
N PRO A 126 0.49 7.53 12.77
CA PRO A 126 0.03 7.52 14.15
C PRO A 126 -0.99 6.40 14.27
N GLN A 127 -0.67 5.44 15.14
CA GLN A 127 -1.59 4.39 15.51
C GLN A 127 -2.70 5.10 16.27
N ILE A 128 -3.89 5.26 15.69
CA ILE A 128 -5.03 5.78 16.41
C ILE A 128 -5.49 4.67 17.36
N SER A 129 -4.82 4.59 18.51
CA SER A 129 -5.30 3.91 19.70
C SER A 129 -6.44 4.77 20.26
N ALA A 130 -7.67 4.52 19.82
CA ALA A 130 -8.85 5.14 20.43
C ALA A 130 -10.07 4.22 20.36
N TYR A 131 -9.96 3.02 20.93
CA TYR A 131 -11.15 2.39 21.51
C TYR A 131 -11.39 3.00 22.89
N LYS A 132 -12.00 4.18 22.91
CA LYS A 132 -12.94 4.60 23.97
C LYS A 132 -13.92 5.59 23.35
N PHE A 133 -15.15 5.12 23.17
CA PHE A 133 -16.41 5.88 23.13
C PHE A 133 -16.25 7.39 23.35
N PHE A 134 -16.58 8.21 22.35
CA PHE A 134 -17.34 9.44 22.57
C PHE A 134 -18.11 9.80 21.29
N ASP A 135 -19.42 9.82 21.46
CA ASP A 135 -20.41 10.30 20.52
C ASP A 135 -20.18 11.77 20.13
N VAL A 136 -20.66 12.12 18.92
CA VAL A 136 -21.05 13.47 18.47
C VAL A 136 -19.91 14.45 18.08
N LEU A 137 -20.10 15.06 16.90
CA LEU A 137 -19.43 16.24 16.33
C LEU A 137 -18.06 16.05 15.64
N PHE A 138 -18.09 15.59 14.38
CA PHE A 138 -17.09 15.99 13.38
C PHE A 138 -17.77 16.78 12.25
N THR A 139 -18.41 17.88 12.64
CA THR A 139 -18.89 18.91 11.72
C THR A 139 -17.68 19.71 11.25
N LEU A 140 -17.45 19.73 9.93
CA LEU A 140 -16.56 20.66 9.19
C LEU A 140 -15.07 20.65 9.58
N PHE A 141 -14.27 19.73 9.00
CA PHE A 141 -12.86 20.03 8.73
C PHE A 141 -12.48 19.76 7.27
N ARG A 142 -12.07 20.83 6.59
CA ARG A 142 -11.62 20.87 5.19
C ARG A 142 -10.49 19.86 4.92
N ARG A 143 -10.80 18.78 4.20
CA ARG A 143 -10.08 18.11 3.08
C ARG A 143 -8.54 18.14 2.91
N LYS A 144 -7.68 18.51 3.87
CA LYS A 144 -6.21 18.56 3.65
C LYS A 144 -5.31 17.94 4.72
N GLU A 145 -5.82 17.43 5.84
CA GLU A 145 -4.99 17.11 7.00
C GLU A 145 -5.06 15.65 7.50
N VAL A 146 -4.97 14.68 6.58
CA VAL A 146 -4.71 13.27 6.96
C VAL A 146 -3.32 12.79 6.52
N CYS A 147 -2.53 13.69 5.93
CA CYS A 147 -1.15 13.47 5.50
C CYS A 147 -0.16 14.41 6.23
N LEU A 148 -0.41 14.77 7.49
CA LEU A 148 0.48 15.68 8.22
C LEU A 148 1.84 15.02 8.49
N GLY A 149 2.87 15.65 7.92
CA GLY A 149 4.25 15.18 7.86
C GLY A 149 4.97 15.51 6.55
N LYS A 150 4.25 15.97 5.51
CA LYS A 150 4.84 16.43 4.24
C LYS A 150 4.70 17.94 4.02
N ALA A 151 5.18 18.74 4.95
CA ALA A 151 5.48 20.15 4.71
C ALA A 151 6.37 20.63 5.85
N LEU A 152 7.69 20.59 5.62
CA LEU A 152 8.80 21.31 6.29
C LEU A 152 10.05 20.46 6.01
N TYR A 153 11.14 21.10 5.57
CA TYR A 153 12.37 20.51 4.97
C TYR A 153 12.35 20.30 3.45
N TYR A 154 12.24 21.41 2.72
CA TYR A 154 13.22 21.76 1.69
C TYR A 154 13.47 23.26 1.81
N ARG A 155 14.58 23.61 2.47
CA ARG A 155 15.36 24.82 2.21
C ARG A 155 16.76 24.32 1.87
#